data_AF-A0A6C0AW86-F1
#
_entry.id   AF-A0A6C0AW86-F1
#
_cell.length_a   1.000
_cell.length_b   1.000
_cell.length_c   1.000
_cell.angle_alpha   90.00
_cell.angle_beta   90.00
_cell.angle_gamma   90.00
#
_symmetry.space_group_name_H-M   'P 1'
#
loop_
_entity.id
_entity.type
_entity.pdbx_description
1 polymer ?
#
loop_
_entity_poly.entity_id
_entity_poly.type
_entity_poly.pdbx_seq_one_letter_code
_entity_poly.pdbx_strand_id
1 'polypeptide(L)'
;MSLFKKEKVVENDFKQKYTLEERLVESNRILTKYVDRIPVILTKLAGSDIPEIEKRRYLIPSQYNVAQLIHIIRTRLNISE
;
A
#
# COMPACT_ATOMS: atom_id res chain seq x y z
N MET A 1 12.20 32.71 -8.63
CA MET A 1 11.30 32.12 -7.61
C MET A 1 10.57 30.92 -8.23
N SER A 2 11.24 29.76 -8.34
CA SER A 2 10.62 28.51 -8.80
C SER A 2 9.88 27.90 -7.61
N LEU A 3 8.53 27.94 -7.55
CA LEU A 3 7.59 27.02 -8.20
C LEU A 3 7.91 25.55 -7.89
N PHE A 4 6.94 24.91 -7.23
CA PHE A 4 6.91 23.55 -6.68
C PHE A 4 7.73 23.35 -5.40
N LYS A 5 7.09 23.68 -4.27
CA LYS A 5 7.39 23.08 -2.98
C LYS A 5 7.19 21.57 -3.20
N LYS A 6 8.29 20.84 -3.41
CA LYS A 6 8.31 19.39 -3.55
C LYS A 6 7.61 18.86 -2.29
N GLU A 7 6.36 18.43 -2.40
CA GLU A 7 5.69 17.73 -1.32
C GLU A 7 6.66 16.64 -0.88
N LYS A 8 6.94 16.61 0.43
CA LYS A 8 7.90 15.69 1.02
C LYS A 8 7.34 14.30 0.74
N VAL A 9 7.78 13.69 -0.36
CA VAL A 9 7.34 12.38 -0.82
C VAL A 9 7.55 11.47 0.37
N VAL A 10 6.44 11.00 0.91
CA VAL A 10 6.42 10.19 2.10
C VAL A 10 7.34 9.04 1.87
N GLU A 11 8.28 8.93 2.78
CA GLU A 11 9.37 7.99 2.72
C GLU A 11 8.77 6.59 2.53
N ASN A 12 8.86 6.06 1.31
CA ASN A 12 8.33 4.75 0.99
C ASN A 12 9.28 3.73 1.59
N ASP A 13 9.17 3.57 2.91
CA ASP A 13 10.00 2.72 3.77
C ASP A 13 10.17 1.32 3.13
N PHE A 14 9.11 0.80 2.52
CA PHE A 14 9.19 -0.46 1.79
C PHE A 14 10.12 -0.42 0.56
N LYS A 15 10.02 0.60 -0.29
CA LYS A 15 10.89 0.73 -1.48
C LYS A 15 12.33 1.16 -1.16
N GLN A 16 12.56 1.75 0.02
CA GLN A 16 13.90 2.02 0.51
C GLN A 16 14.54 0.80 1.16
N LYS A 17 13.75 0.03 1.89
CA LYS A 17 14.19 -1.19 2.58
C LYS A 17 14.48 -2.35 1.61
N TYR A 18 13.76 -2.42 0.49
CA TYR A 18 13.90 -3.50 -0.48
C TYR A 18 14.20 -2.97 -1.88
N THR A 19 15.20 -3.56 -2.54
CA THR A 19 15.58 -3.19 -3.91
C THR A 19 14.46 -3.50 -4.89
N LEU A 20 14.59 -3.01 -6.12
CA LEU A 20 13.62 -3.34 -7.16
C LEU A 20 13.63 -4.85 -7.46
N GLU A 21 14.80 -5.47 -7.54
CA GLU A 21 14.93 -6.90 -7.83
C GLU A 21 14.27 -7.76 -6.74
N GLU A 22 14.53 -7.45 -5.46
CA GLU A 22 13.93 -8.17 -4.33
C GLU A 22 12.40 -8.10 -4.35
N ARG A 23 11.85 -6.90 -4.63
CA ARG A 23 10.40 -6.69 -4.74
C ARG A 23 9.80 -7.43 -5.93
N LEU A 24 10.52 -7.51 -7.05
CA LEU A 24 10.06 -8.22 -8.24
C LEU A 24 10.06 -9.74 -8.03
N VAL A 25 11.12 -10.30 -7.44
CA VAL A 25 11.19 -11.73 -7.09
C VAL A 25 10.06 -12.11 -6.16
N GLU A 26 9.86 -11.36 -5.08
CA GLU A 26 8.84 -11.68 -4.08
C GLU A 26 7.41 -11.51 -4.61
N SER A 27 7.13 -10.44 -5.38
CA SER A 27 5.81 -10.24 -5.98
C SER A 27 5.47 -11.34 -6.98
N ASN A 28 6.42 -11.74 -7.84
CA ASN A 28 6.23 -12.86 -8.77
C ASN A 28 5.96 -14.17 -8.02
N ARG A 29 6.73 -14.47 -6.96
CA ARG A 29 6.50 -15.65 -6.13
C ARG A 29 5.09 -15.68 -5.53
N ILE A 30 4.61 -14.54 -5.05
CA ILE A 30 3.26 -14.40 -4.47
C ILE A 30 2.18 -14.56 -5.55
N LEU A 31 2.34 -13.92 -6.72
CA LEU A 31 1.38 -14.00 -7.82
C LEU A 31 1.25 -15.44 -8.35
N THR A 32 2.35 -16.17 -8.47
CA THR A 32 2.32 -17.59 -8.86
C THR A 32 1.63 -18.46 -7.82
N LYS A 33 1.81 -18.15 -6.52
CA LYS A 33 1.18 -18.91 -5.42
C LYS A 33 -0.31 -18.61 -5.26
N TYR A 34 -0.73 -17.38 -5.53
CA TYR A 34 -2.11 -16.91 -5.33
C TYR A 34 -2.61 -16.20 -6.61
N VAL A 35 -2.96 -17.00 -7.62
CA VAL A 35 -3.25 -16.54 -8.98
C VAL A 35 -4.36 -15.48 -9.04
N ASP A 36 -5.40 -15.61 -8.21
CA ASP A 36 -6.55 -14.68 -8.19
C ASP A 36 -6.40 -13.54 -7.18
N ARG A 37 -5.18 -13.27 -6.71
CA ARG A 37 -4.90 -12.24 -5.71
C ARG A 37 -3.77 -11.31 -6.11
N ILE A 38 -3.93 -10.04 -5.77
CA ILE A 38 -2.99 -8.97 -6.07
C ILE A 38 -2.29 -8.56 -4.76
N PRO A 39 -0.95 -8.65 -4.67
CA PRO A 39 -0.20 -8.13 -3.54
C PRO A 39 -0.19 -6.60 -3.53
N VAL A 40 -0.68 -6.01 -2.44
CA VAL A 40 -0.75 -4.56 -2.25
C VAL A 40 0.01 -4.17 -1.00
N ILE A 41 0.85 -3.13 -1.12
CA ILE A 41 1.56 -2.50 0.01
C ILE A 41 0.86 -1.18 0.33
N LEU A 42 0.36 -1.05 1.56
CA LEU A 42 -0.24 0.18 2.07
C LEU A 42 0.79 0.96 2.88
N THR A 43 0.90 2.25 2.59
CA THR A 43 1.76 3.18 3.32
C THR A 43 0.92 4.36 3.74
N LYS A 44 0.98 4.69 5.04
CA LYS A 44 0.37 5.90 5.58
C LYS A 44 1.14 7.13 5.08
N LEU A 45 0.43 8.16 4.64
CA LEU A 45 1.04 9.44 4.28
C LEU A 45 1.57 10.14 5.53
N ALA A 46 2.82 10.61 5.54
CA ALA A 46 3.37 11.39 6.64
C ALA A 46 2.52 12.65 6.86
N GLY A 47 2.17 12.92 8.12
CA GLY A 47 1.31 14.05 8.49
C GLY A 47 -0.19 13.81 8.26
N SER A 48 -0.61 12.60 7.90
CA SER A 48 -2.04 12.26 7.88
C SER A 48 -2.58 11.90 9.26
N ASP A 49 -3.83 12.30 9.52
CA ASP A 49 -4.54 12.07 10.78
C ASP A 49 -5.15 10.66 10.88
N ILE A 50 -4.86 9.77 9.93
CA ILE A 50 -5.34 8.39 9.99
C ILE A 50 -4.56 7.59 11.05
N PRO A 51 -5.19 6.60 11.70
CA PRO A 51 -4.49 5.69 12.61
C PRO A 51 -3.31 4.97 11.95
N GLU A 52 -2.36 4.51 12.77
CA GLU A 52 -1.23 3.72 12.28
C GLU A 52 -1.72 2.37 11.74
N ILE A 53 -1.14 1.92 10.62
CA ILE A 53 -1.56 0.69 9.96
C ILE A 53 -0.68 -0.48 10.45
N GLU A 54 -1.25 -1.37 11.27
CA GLU A 54 -0.52 -2.54 11.80
C GLU A 54 -0.01 -3.50 10.72
N LYS A 55 -0.87 -3.80 9.72
CA LYS A 55 -0.51 -4.67 8.59
C LYS A 55 -0.43 -3.83 7.34
N ARG A 56 0.74 -3.79 6.71
CA ARG A 56 0.98 -3.03 5.48
C ARG A 56 0.92 -3.87 4.21
N ARG A 57 0.94 -5.21 4.31
CA ARG A 57 0.96 -6.13 3.16
C ARG A 57 -0.37 -6.88 3.06
N TYR A 58 -1.04 -6.77 1.91
CA TYR A 58 -2.35 -7.37 1.68
C TYR A 58 -2.36 -8.21 0.40
N LEU A 59 -3.19 -9.26 0.39
CA LEU A 59 -3.53 -10.02 -0.81
C LEU A 59 -5.00 -9.78 -1.12
N ILE A 60 -5.24 -8.90 -2.08
CA ILE A 60 -6.57 -8.45 -2.46
C ILE A 60 -7.10 -9.34 -3.58
N PRO A 61 -8.34 -9.86 -3.49
CA PRO A 61 -8.93 -10.60 -4.60
C PRO A 61 -9.02 -9.74 -5.87
N SER A 62 -8.68 -10.29 -7.03
CA SER A 62 -8.58 -9.55 -8.30
C SER A 62 -9.88 -8.91 -8.79
N GLN A 63 -11.02 -9.33 -8.24
CA GLN A 63 -12.37 -8.88 -8.58
C GLN A 63 -12.76 -7.62 -7.82
N TYR A 64 -11.96 -7.21 -6.83
CA TYR A 64 -12.28 -6.07 -5.98
C TYR A 64 -11.98 -4.78 -6.73
N ASN A 65 -12.93 -3.86 -6.71
CA ASN A 65 -12.71 -2.51 -7.18
C ASN A 65 -12.03 -1.65 -6.09
N VAL A 66 -11.58 -0.47 -6.51
CA VAL A 66 -10.88 0.47 -5.61
C VAL A 66 -11.77 0.91 -4.44
N ALA A 67 -13.08 1.10 -4.65
CA ALA A 67 -14.00 1.52 -3.59
C ALA A 67 -14.16 0.45 -2.50
N GLN A 68 -14.27 -0.81 -2.88
CA GLN A 68 -14.31 -1.95 -1.96
C GLN A 68 -13.01 -2.04 -1.16
N LEU A 69 -11.85 -1.85 -1.81
CA LEU A 69 -10.56 -1.81 -1.13
C LEU A 69 -10.49 -0.68 -0.09
N ILE A 70 -10.92 0.54 -0.47
CA ILE A 70 -10.96 1.69 0.44
C ILE A 70 -11.86 1.39 1.64
N HIS A 71 -13.06 0.87 1.41
CA HIS A 71 -14.00 0.53 2.48
C HIS A 71 -13.41 -0.48 3.48
N ILE A 72 -12.71 -1.50 2.98
CA ILE A 72 -12.03 -2.49 3.84
C ILE A 72 -10.92 -1.86 4.66
N ILE A 73 -10.10 -1.00 4.04
CA ILE A 73 -9.02 -0.31 4.74
C ILE A 73 -9.59 0.60 5.83
N ARG A 74 -10.63 1.38 5.54
CA ARG A 74 -11.31 2.24 6.53
C ARG A 74 -11.88 1.44 7.69
N THR A 75 -12.55 0.33 7.39
CA THR A 75 -13.10 -0.58 8.40
C THR A 75 -11.98 -1.14 9.30
N ARG A 76 -10.84 -1.53 8.71
CA ARG A 76 -9.67 -2.02 9.47
C ARG A 76 -9.03 -0.96 10.35
N LEU A 77 -9.13 0.31 9.95
CA LEU A 77 -8.61 1.45 10.71
C LEU A 77 -9.65 2.04 11.66
N ASN A 78 -10.84 1.44 11.79
CA ASN A 78 -11.96 1.96 12.57
C ASN A 78 -12.31 3.42 12.24
N ILE A 79 -12.19 3.80 10.97
CA ILE A 79 -12.59 5.12 10.46
C ILE A 79 -14.04 4.99 9.99
N SER A 80 -14.98 5.52 10.76
CA SER A 80 -16.41 5.61 10.37
C SER A 80 -16.55 6.41 9.07
N GLU A 81 -17.59 6.14 8.27
CA GLU A 81 -17.87 6.83 7.00
C GLU A 81 -17.83 8.36 7.11
#